data_AF-A0A559RBT9-F1
#
_entry.id   AF-A0A559RBT9-F1
#
_cell.length_a   1.000
_cell.length_b   1.000
_cell.length_c   1.000
_cell.angle_alpha   90.00
_cell.angle_beta   90.00
_cell.angle_gamma   90.00
#
_symmetry.space_group_name_H-M   'P 1'
#
loop_
_entity.id
_entity.type
_entity.pdbx_description
1 polymer ?
#
loop_
_entity_poly.entity_id
_entity_poly.type
_entity_poly.pdbx_seq_one_letter_code
_entity_poly.pdbx_strand_id
1 'polypeptide(L)' 'MKLITVKRQTRQENRFAPKMGRLNAKVTYIKKQVLGIPVKTLHKYRETYYGEVKDCRDCNLAR' A
#
# COMPACT_ATOMS: atom_id res chain seq x y z
N MET A 1 -16.39 -8.70 21.20
CA MET A 1 -15.20 -8.15 20.51
C MET A 1 -14.86 -9.04 19.33
N LYS A 2 -14.46 -8.51 18.17
CA LYS A 2 -14.06 -9.34 17.02
C LYS A 2 -12.58 -9.74 17.16
N LEU A 3 -12.30 -11.04 17.21
CA LEU A 3 -10.94 -11.60 17.30
C LEU A 3 -10.11 -11.29 16.05
N ILE A 4 -10.76 -11.26 14.89
CA ILE A 4 -10.16 -10.98 13.59
C ILE A 4 -10.81 -9.73 13.01
N THR A 5 -9.99 -8.79 12.56
CA THR A 5 -10.44 -7.56 11.90
C THR A 5 -9.65 -7.31 10.62
N VAL A 6 -10.19 -6.45 9.76
CA VAL A 6 -9.48 -5.92 8.60
C VAL A 6 -9.41 -4.41 8.76
N LYS A 7 -8.20 -3.86 8.71
CA LYS A 7 -7.95 -2.43 8.89
C LYS A 7 -7.29 -1.84 7.65
N ARG A 8 -7.85 -0.74 7.18
CA ARG A 8 -7.28 0.11 6.12
C ARG A 8 -6.43 1.21 6.76
N GLN A 9 -5.24 1.43 6.22
CA GLN A 9 -4.38 2.55 6.61
C GLN A 9 -3.69 3.12 5.36
N THR A 10 -3.84 4.42 5.13
CA THR A 10 -3.09 5.14 4.09
C THR A 10 -1.89 5.82 4.72
N ARG A 11 -0.72 5.70 4.08
CA ARG A 11 0.52 6.35 4.51
C ARG A 11 1.16 7.04 3.32
N GLN A 12 1.83 8.15 3.59
CA GLN A 12 2.70 8.78 2.62
C GLN A 12 4.03 8.01 2.59
N GLU A 13 4.43 7.49 1.42
CA GLU A 13 5.69 6.76 1.24
C GLU A 13 6.56 7.43 0.19
N ASN A 14 7.82 7.64 0.54
CA ASN A 14 8.86 8.00 -0.42
C ASN A 14 9.46 6.71 -1.00
N ARG A 15 9.29 6.52 -2.31
CA ARG A 15 9.73 5.32 -3.04
C ARG A 15 10.71 5.71 -4.12
N PHE A 16 11.75 4.91 -4.29
CA PHE A 16 12.74 5.12 -5.34
C PHE A 16 12.71 3.96 -6.34
N ALA A 17 12.75 4.27 -7.62
CA ALA A 17 13.01 3.31 -8.69
C ALA A 17 14.01 3.93 -9.69
N PRO A 18 15.05 3.20 -10.16
CA PRO A 18 16.08 3.77 -11.03
C PRO A 18 15.54 4.47 -12.29
N LYS A 19 14.52 3.91 -12.93
CA LYS A 19 13.91 4.47 -14.16
C LYS A 19 13.03 5.71 -13.92
N MET A 20 12.60 5.97 -12.67
CA MET A 20 11.59 6.98 -12.32
C MET A 20 12.03 7.97 -11.23
N GLY A 21 13.16 7.74 -10.58
CA GLY A 21 13.63 8.56 -9.46
C GLY A 21 12.81 8.36 -8.18
N ARG A 22 12.74 9.41 -7.35
CA ARG A 22 11.97 9.41 -6.10
C ARG A 22 10.53 9.85 -6.36
N LEU A 23 9.59 9.07 -5.85
CA LEU A 23 8.17 9.34 -5.88
C LEU A 23 7.63 9.35 -4.46
N ASN A 24 6.98 10.46 -4.10
CA ASN A 24 6.24 10.57 -2.85
C ASN A 24 4.76 10.25 -3.13
N ALA A 25 4.28 9.08 -2.72
CA ALA A 25 2.94 8.59 -3.06
C ALA A 25 2.13 8.19 -1.82
N LYS A 26 0.81 8.37 -1.88
CA LYS A 26 -0.11 7.76 -0.93
C LYS A 26 -0.21 6.27 -1.22
N VAL A 27 0.04 5.45 -0.20
CA VAL A 27 -0.03 4.00 -0.27
C VAL A 27 -1.04 3.52 0.76
N THR A 28 -2.07 2.84 0.27
CA THR A 28 -3.12 2.26 1.10
C THR A 28 -2.83 0.78 1.36
N TYR A 29 -2.70 0.43 2.64
CA TYR A 29 -2.60 -0.93 3.11
C TYR A 29 -3.93 -1.42 3.64
N ILE A 30 -4.32 -2.63 3.26
CA ILE A 30 -5.43 -3.35 3.87
C ILE A 30 -4.84 -4.56 4.56
N LYS A 31 -4.85 -4.56 5.90
CA LYS A 31 -4.21 -5.60 6.72
C LYS A 31 -5.25 -6.38 7.51
N LYS A 32 -5.11 -7.70 7.53
CA LYS A 32 -5.78 -8.59 8.50
C LYS A 32 -5.08 -8.42 9.85
N GLN A 33 -5.86 -8.18 10.89
CA GLN A 33 -5.38 -8.10 12.26
C GLN A 33 -6.01 -9.22 13.09
N VAL A 34 -5.25 -9.73 14.05
CA VAL A 34 -5.72 -10.67 15.09
C VAL A 34 -5.41 -10.02 16.42
N LEU A 35 -6.40 -9.90 17.31
CA LEU A 35 -6.26 -9.20 18.60
C LEU A 35 -5.66 -7.78 18.46
N GLY A 36 -5.97 -7.08 17.35
CA GLY A 36 -5.45 -5.73 17.06
C GLY A 36 -4.06 -5.69 16.42
N ILE A 37 -3.33 -6.81 16.37
CA ILE A 37 -1.99 -6.90 15.79
C ILE A 37 -2.10 -7.23 14.29
N PRO A 38 -1.53 -6.43 13.36
CA PRO A 38 -1.52 -6.76 11.94
C PRO A 38 -0.66 -8.00 11.66
N VAL A 39 -1.27 -9.06 11.12
CA VAL A 39 -0.58 -10.34 10.83
C VAL A 39 -0.33 -10.56 9.34
N LYS A 40 -1.14 -9.97 8.45
CA LYS A 40 -1.03 -10.16 7.00
C LYS A 40 -1.50 -8.94 6.24
N THR A 41 -0.74 -8.51 5.24
CA THR A 41 -1.24 -7.54 4.24
C THR A 41 -2.05 -8.32 3.20
N LEU A 42 -3.32 -7.97 3.05
CA LEU A 42 -4.23 -8.58 2.08
C LEU A 42 -4.12 -7.88 0.72
N HIS A 43 -4.17 -6.55 0.74
CA HIS A 43 -4.07 -5.70 -0.44
C HIS A 43 -3.17 -4.50 -0.18
N LYS A 44 -2.53 -4.02 -1.25
CA LYS A 44 -1.64 -2.86 -1.19
C LYS A 44 -1.79 -2.04 -2.47
N TYR A 45 -2.37 -0.85 -2.32
CA TYR A 45 -2.62 0.06 -3.44
C TYR A 45 -1.76 1.31 -3.35
N ARG A 46 -1.52 1.95 -4.49
CA ARG A 46 -0.76 3.20 -4.61
C ARG A 46 -1.52 4.17 -5.49
N GLU A 47 -1.58 5.43 -5.05
CA GLU A 47 -2.04 6.55 -5.88
C GLU A 47 -0.97 6.92 -6.91
N THR A 48 -1.38 7.04 -8.17
CA THR A 48 -0.55 7.49 -9.29
C THR A 48 -0.52 9.02 -9.35
N TYR A 49 0.38 9.58 -10.16
CA TYR A 49 0.44 11.03 -10.40
C TYR A 49 -0.86 11.61 -10.97
N TYR A 50 -1.63 10.79 -11.68
CA TYR A 50 -2.92 11.19 -12.27
C TYR A 50 -4.11 11.02 -11.30
N GLY A 51 -3.85 10.69 -10.03
CA GLY A 51 -4.89 10.44 -9.02
C GLY A 51 -5.54 9.05 -9.10
N GLU A 52 -5.14 8.21 -10.05
CA GLU A 52 -5.65 6.84 -10.16
C GLU A 52 -5.09 5.95 -9.05
N VAL A 53 -5.90 5.04 -8.51
CA VAL A 53 -5.46 4.04 -7.53
C VAL A 53 -5.19 2.71 -8.23
N LYS A 54 -3.95 2.23 -8.17
CA LYS A 54 -3.53 0.96 -8.79
C LYS A 54 -3.01 -0.02 -7.74
N ASP A 55 -3.06 -1.31 -8.05
CA ASP A 55 -2.35 -2.30 -7.24
C ASP A 55 -0.84 -2.01 -7.31
N CYS A 56 -0.15 -2.13 -6.18
CA CYS A 56 1.30 -1.94 -6.13
C CYS A 56 2.05 -2.93 -7.04
N ARG A 57 1.49 -4.11 -7.31
CA ARG A 57 2.07 -5.11 -8.23
C ARG A 57 2.09 -4.62 -9.67
N ASP A 58 1.06 -3.89 -10.08
CA ASP A 58 0.96 -3.29 -11.42
C ASP A 58 1.87 -2.05 -11.56
N CYS A 59 2.36 -1.53 -10.44
CA CYS A 59 3.27 -0.39 -10.37
C CYS A 59 4.75 -0.80 -10.38
N ASN A 60 5.11 -1.91 -11.02
CA ASN A 60 6.49 -2.38 -11.08
C ASN A 60 7.27 -1.65 -12.19
N LEU A 61 8.07 -0.67 -11.79
CA LEU A 61 8.88 0.18 -12.66
C LEU A 61 10.30 -0.36 -12.89
N ALA A 62 10.64 -1.51 -12.28
CA ALA A 62 11.98 -2.11 -12.37
C ALA A 62 12.09 -3.23 -13.42
N ARG A 63 10.97 -3.69 -13.97
CA ARG A 63 10.95 -4.61 -15.12
C ARG A 63 11.31 -3.85 -16.40
#